data_AF-A0A923C8D8-F1
#
_entry.id   AF-A0A923C8D8-F1
#
_cell.length_a   1.000
_cell.length_b   1.000
_cell.length_c   1.000
_cell.angle_alpha   90.00
_cell.angle_beta   90.00
_cell.angle_gamma   90.00
#
_symmetry.space_group_name_H-M   'P 1'
#
loop_
_entity.id
_entity.type
_entity.pdbx_description
1 polymer ?
#
loop_
_entity_poly.entity_id
_entity_poly.type
_entity_poly.pdbx_seq_one_letter_code
_entity_poly.pdbx_strand_id
1 'polypeptide(L)'
;MKNARISVLALALSTLVAGQALAADPAVAKTREQVRAEYIQAQRNGDVIVNGEIGLTARQLNPGLYPAQASAQGKSRGEVQAELREAVRNGAVVAVAESGQTRSDLDP
;
A
#
# COMPACT_ATOMS: atom_id res chain seq x y z
N MET A 1 46.48 -12.36 46.66
CA MET A 1 46.01 -13.47 45.80
C MET A 1 44.51 -13.60 46.00
N LYS A 2 43.75 -13.73 44.90
CA LYS A 2 42.31 -13.49 44.78
C LYS A 2 41.45 -14.42 45.65
N ASN A 3 40.49 -13.80 46.33
CA ASN A 3 39.51 -14.43 47.21
C ASN A 3 38.48 -15.25 46.41
N ALA A 4 38.18 -16.43 46.94
CA ALA A 4 37.09 -17.30 46.54
C ALA A 4 35.70 -16.65 46.77
N ARG A 5 34.71 -17.01 45.94
CA ARG A 5 33.44 -17.64 46.35
C ARG A 5 32.39 -17.60 45.23
N ILE A 6 31.86 -18.80 45.01
CA ILE A 6 30.64 -19.23 44.32
C ILE A 6 29.47 -18.26 44.59
N SER A 7 28.70 -17.89 43.56
CA SER A 7 27.33 -17.37 43.73
C SER A 7 26.46 -17.68 42.52
N VAL A 8 25.57 -18.64 42.74
CA VAL A 8 24.35 -18.93 41.99
C VAL A 8 23.40 -17.74 42.18
N LEU A 9 22.83 -17.20 41.11
CA LEU A 9 21.60 -16.42 41.22
C LEU A 9 20.76 -16.64 39.95
N ALA A 10 19.88 -17.63 40.02
CA ALA A 10 18.73 -17.76 39.14
C ALA A 10 17.79 -16.58 39.43
N LEU A 11 17.52 -15.74 38.44
CA LEU A 11 16.45 -14.76 38.51
C LEU A 11 15.40 -15.10 37.46
N ALA A 12 14.28 -15.62 37.94
CA ALA A 12 13.08 -15.94 37.20
C ALA A 12 12.53 -14.67 36.53
N LEU A 13 12.46 -14.68 35.19
CA LEU A 13 11.72 -13.67 34.44
C LEU A 13 10.23 -13.89 34.69
N SER A 14 9.65 -12.96 35.43
CA SER A 14 8.27 -12.89 35.87
C SER A 14 7.28 -13.02 34.70
N THR A 15 6.37 -13.97 34.83
CA THR A 15 5.15 -14.10 34.05
C THR A 15 4.21 -12.92 34.33
N LEU A 16 4.08 -11.99 33.40
CA LEU A 16 3.08 -10.93 33.43
C LEU A 16 1.72 -11.52 33.00
N VAL A 17 0.87 -11.82 33.97
CA VAL A 17 -0.49 -12.32 33.75
C VAL A 17 -1.51 -11.19 33.76
N ALA A 18 -2.36 -11.25 32.73
CA ALA A 18 -3.71 -10.76 32.59
C ALA A 18 -4.00 -9.26 32.42
N GLY A 19 -4.66 -9.00 31.29
CA GLY A 19 -5.64 -7.94 31.16
C GLY A 19 -5.34 -7.00 30.01
N GLN A 20 -5.48 -7.46 28.77
CA GLN A 20 -5.98 -6.60 27.69
C GLN A 20 -6.82 -7.43 26.73
N ALA A 21 -8.13 -7.43 26.97
CA ALA A 21 -9.09 -7.68 25.93
C ALA A 21 -9.01 -6.48 24.95
N LEU A 22 -8.22 -6.60 23.89
CA LEU A 22 -8.35 -5.74 22.72
C LEU A 22 -8.95 -6.57 21.59
N ALA A 23 -10.28 -6.60 21.60
CA ALA A 23 -11.06 -6.92 20.44
C ALA A 23 -10.94 -5.75 19.43
N ALA A 24 -10.86 -6.13 18.15
CA ALA A 24 -10.51 -5.34 16.96
C ALA A 24 -8.99 -5.15 16.75
N ASP A 25 -8.54 -5.46 15.53
CA ASP A 25 -7.26 -5.03 14.96
C ASP A 25 -7.50 -3.75 14.13
N PRO A 26 -7.50 -2.55 14.77
CA PRO A 26 -7.20 -1.31 14.09
C PRO A 26 -5.67 -1.15 14.15
N ALA A 27 -5.03 -0.99 12.99
CA ALA A 27 -3.64 -0.55 12.92
C ALA A 27 -3.37 0.51 14.01
N VAL A 28 -2.40 0.25 14.89
CA VAL A 28 -1.98 1.13 15.98
C VAL A 28 -2.13 2.59 15.57
N ALA A 29 -2.96 3.34 16.28
CA ALA A 29 -3.22 4.74 15.95
C ALA A 29 -1.88 5.50 15.86
N LYS A 30 -1.65 6.17 14.72
CA LYS A 30 -0.37 6.85 14.47
C LYS A 30 -0.13 7.94 15.51
N THR A 31 1.10 8.05 15.99
CA THR A 31 1.48 9.17 16.87
C THR A 31 1.51 10.48 16.08
N ARG A 32 1.45 11.62 16.76
CA ARG A 32 1.52 12.94 16.11
C ARG A 32 2.84 13.13 15.36
N GLU A 33 3.91 12.56 15.89
CA GLU A 33 5.25 12.57 15.30
C GLU A 33 5.27 11.78 14.00
N GLN A 34 4.64 10.60 13.98
CA GLN A 34 4.51 9.78 12.76
C GLN A 34 3.70 10.49 11.69
N VAL A 35 2.57 11.11 12.07
CA VAL A 35 1.74 11.90 11.13
C VAL A 35 2.53 13.08 10.56
N ARG A 36 3.30 13.80 11.37
CA ARG A 36 4.15 14.90 10.90
C ARG A 36 5.24 14.41 9.96
N ALA A 37 5.88 13.29 10.27
CA ALA A 37 6.88 12.69 9.41
C ALA A 37 6.29 12.33 8.04
N GLU A 38 5.13 11.67 8.01
CA GLU A 38 4.42 11.34 6.77
C GLU A 38 4.01 12.58 5.98
N TYR A 39 3.53 13.63 6.64
CA TYR A 39 3.16 14.86 5.97
C TYR A 39 4.36 15.53 5.29
N ILE A 40 5.53 15.55 5.93
CA ILE A 40 6.76 16.07 5.33
C ILE A 40 7.18 15.20 4.13
N GLN A 41 7.03 13.88 4.22
CA GLN A 41 7.31 12.98 3.09
C GLN A 41 6.35 13.24 1.92
N ALA A 42 5.05 13.37 2.19
CA ALA A 42 4.05 13.69 1.17
C ALA A 42 4.36 15.03 0.47
N GLN A 43 4.79 16.05 1.22
CA GLN A 43 5.21 17.32 0.63
C GLN A 43 6.44 17.17 -0.27
N ARG A 44 7.48 16.46 0.19
CA ARG A 44 8.70 16.20 -0.58
C ARG A 44 8.43 15.44 -1.87
N ASN A 45 7.48 14.51 -1.81
CA ASN A 45 7.06 13.72 -2.94
C ASN A 45 6.08 14.47 -3.86
N GLY A 46 5.40 15.51 -3.35
CA GLY A 46 4.36 16.21 -4.09
C GLY A 46 3.03 15.47 -4.09
N ASP A 47 2.80 14.57 -3.12
CA ASP A 47 1.57 13.78 -2.95
C ASP A 47 0.46 14.58 -2.23
N VAL A 48 0.74 15.82 -1.82
CA VAL A 48 -0.24 16.71 -1.19
C VAL A 48 -1.18 17.28 -2.25
N ILE A 49 -2.49 17.20 -2.01
CA ILE A 49 -3.51 17.86 -2.82
C ILE A 49 -3.41 19.37 -2.61
N VAL A 50 -3.20 20.11 -3.71
CA VAL A 50 -3.01 21.57 -3.68
C VAL A 50 -4.23 22.34 -4.16
N ASN A 51 -5.16 21.68 -4.84
CA ASN A 51 -6.46 22.26 -5.18
C ASN A 51 -7.57 21.24 -4.87
N GLY A 52 -8.41 21.57 -3.89
CA GLY A 52 -9.49 20.71 -3.42
C GLY A 52 -10.65 20.55 -4.40
N GLU A 53 -10.79 21.42 -5.40
CA GLU A 53 -11.88 21.36 -6.38
C GLU A 53 -11.59 20.34 -7.49
N ILE A 54 -10.34 20.28 -7.93
CA ILE A 54 -9.85 19.37 -8.99
C ILE A 54 -9.16 18.12 -8.44
N GLY A 55 -8.88 18.08 -7.14
CA GLY A 55 -8.29 16.91 -6.48
C GLY A 55 -6.85 16.58 -6.93
N LEU A 56 -6.16 17.54 -7.56
CA LEU A 56 -4.82 17.32 -8.08
C LEU A 56 -3.76 17.51 -7.00
N THR A 57 -2.80 16.59 -7.01
CA THR A 57 -1.58 16.65 -6.21
C THR A 57 -0.58 17.62 -6.83
N ALA A 58 0.33 18.14 -6.00
CA ALA A 58 1.38 19.06 -6.47
C ALA A 58 2.25 18.45 -7.59
N ARG A 59 2.54 17.15 -7.49
CA ARG A 59 3.29 16.42 -8.53
C ARG A 59 2.52 16.34 -9.85
N GLN A 60 1.21 16.17 -9.83
CA GLN A 60 0.42 16.11 -11.06
C GLN A 60 0.41 17.45 -11.81
N LEU A 61 0.44 18.58 -11.09
CA LEU A 61 0.50 19.91 -11.69
C LEU A 61 1.89 20.26 -12.20
N ASN A 62 2.94 19.88 -11.49
CA ASN A 62 4.32 20.18 -11.88
C ASN A 62 5.26 19.00 -11.64
N PRO A 63 5.22 17.97 -12.50
CA PRO A 63 5.96 16.73 -12.27
C PRO A 63 7.48 16.93 -12.28
N GLY A 64 7.99 17.96 -12.95
CA GLY A 64 9.43 18.26 -13.03
C GLY A 64 10.05 18.74 -11.71
N LEU A 65 9.23 19.12 -10.72
CA LEU A 65 9.72 19.57 -9.40
C LEU A 65 9.85 18.45 -8.37
N TYR A 66 9.42 17.23 -8.70
CA TYR A 66 9.35 16.12 -7.76
C TYR A 66 10.14 14.91 -8.25
N PRO A 67 10.63 14.05 -7.34
CA PRO A 67 11.27 12.81 -7.72
C PRO A 67 10.34 11.95 -8.57
N ALA A 68 10.88 11.36 -9.64
CA ALA A 68 10.17 10.35 -10.41
C ALA A 68 9.86 9.16 -9.48
N GLN A 69 8.59 8.77 -9.42
CA GLN A 69 8.23 7.56 -8.69
C GLN A 69 8.66 6.34 -9.50
N ALA A 70 9.04 5.28 -8.79
CA ALA A 70 9.14 3.97 -9.39
C ALA A 70 7.75 3.61 -9.94
N SER A 71 7.60 3.65 -11.26
CA SER A 71 6.43 3.06 -11.88
C SER A 71 6.53 1.55 -11.67
N ALA A 72 5.43 0.92 -11.27
CA ALA A 72 5.33 -0.52 -11.41
C ALA A 72 5.62 -0.85 -12.89
N GLN A 73 6.50 -1.82 -13.13
CA GLN A 73 6.85 -2.22 -14.48
C GLN A 73 5.56 -2.57 -15.24
N GLY A 74 5.22 -1.72 -16.22
CA GLY A 74 4.03 -1.93 -17.03
C GLY A 74 4.17 -3.22 -17.85
N LYS A 75 3.03 -3.84 -18.19
CA LYS A 75 3.00 -4.97 -19.13
C LYS A 75 3.66 -4.54 -20.44
N SER A 76 4.51 -5.39 -20.98
CA SER A 76 5.07 -5.23 -22.32
C SER A 76 3.95 -5.24 -23.36
N ARG A 77 4.21 -4.65 -24.52
CA ARG A 77 3.25 -4.68 -25.65
C ARG A 77 2.88 -6.12 -26.05
N GLY A 78 3.82 -7.07 -25.93
CA GLY A 78 3.58 -8.48 -26.23
C GLY A 78 2.60 -9.14 -25.26
N GLU A 79 2.75 -8.87 -23.95
CA GLU A 79 1.85 -9.37 -22.91
C GLU A 79 0.44 -8.80 -23.08
N VAL A 80 0.32 -7.49 -23.31
CA VAL A 80 -0.98 -6.84 -23.56
C VAL A 80 -1.67 -7.43 -24.78
N GLN A 81 -0.93 -7.70 -25.87
CA GLN A 81 -1.51 -8.34 -27.05
C GLN A 81 -1.91 -9.79 -26.79
N ALA A 82 -1.18 -10.52 -25.95
CA ALA A 82 -1.52 -11.89 -25.58
C ALA A 82 -2.83 -11.94 -24.80
N GLU A 83 -2.96 -11.09 -23.79
CA GLU A 83 -4.16 -10.94 -22.97
C GLU A 83 -5.37 -10.47 -23.81
N LEU A 84 -5.18 -9.50 -24.70
CA LEU A 84 -6.25 -9.05 -25.60
C LEU A 84 -6.72 -10.20 -26.51
N ARG A 85 -5.80 -10.98 -27.10
CA ARG A 85 -6.18 -12.15 -27.92
C ARG A 85 -6.93 -13.20 -27.10
N GLU A 86 -6.56 -13.40 -25.85
CA GLU A 86 -7.28 -14.29 -24.94
C GLU A 86 -8.68 -13.77 -24.63
N ALA A 87 -8.81 -12.49 -24.29
CA ALA A 87 -10.09 -11.83 -24.05
C ALA A 87 -11.03 -11.89 -25.27
N VAL A 88 -10.48 -11.78 -26.48
CA VAL A 88 -11.26 -11.94 -27.71
C VAL A 88 -11.74 -13.38 -27.87
N ARG A 89 -10.88 -14.38 -27.60
CA ARG A 89 -11.23 -15.80 -27.74
C ARG A 89 -12.27 -16.27 -26.76
N ASN A 90 -12.19 -15.82 -25.50
CA ASN A 90 -13.13 -16.21 -24.45
C ASN A 90 -14.36 -15.28 -24.38
N GLY A 91 -14.48 -14.32 -25.31
CA GLY A 91 -15.59 -13.38 -25.39
C GLY A 91 -15.65 -12.32 -24.27
N ALA A 92 -14.60 -12.17 -23.46
CA ALA A 92 -14.53 -11.20 -22.36
C ALA A 92 -14.33 -9.74 -22.81
N VAL A 93 -14.20 -9.47 -24.11
CA VAL A 93 -14.20 -8.09 -24.63
C VAL A 93 -15.61 -7.52 -24.56
N VAL A 94 -15.73 -6.29 -24.03
CA VAL A 94 -16.98 -5.53 -23.99
C VAL A 94 -17.55 -5.39 -25.40
N ALA A 95 -18.77 -5.90 -25.58
CA ALA A 95 -19.49 -5.90 -26.85
C ALA A 95 -20.48 -4.74 -26.95
N VAL A 96 -21.09 -4.34 -25.82
CA VAL A 96 -22.03 -3.21 -25.75
C VAL A 96 -21.49 -2.17 -24.78
N ALA A 97 -21.05 -1.03 -25.31
CA ALA A 97 -20.39 0.01 -24.52
C ALA A 97 -21.29 0.63 -23.45
N GLU A 98 -22.60 0.71 -23.70
CA GLU A 98 -23.58 1.35 -22.81
C GLU A 98 -23.93 0.50 -21.58
N SER A 99 -23.95 -0.83 -21.73
CA SER A 99 -24.27 -1.77 -20.65
C SER A 99 -23.04 -2.44 -20.03
N GLY A 100 -21.88 -2.33 -20.67
CA GLY A 100 -20.65 -3.01 -20.26
C GLY A 100 -20.67 -4.53 -20.48
N GLN A 101 -21.70 -5.07 -21.13
CA GLN A 101 -21.82 -6.50 -21.39
C GLN A 101 -20.75 -6.98 -22.36
N THR A 102 -20.14 -8.12 -22.03
CA THR A 102 -19.17 -8.82 -22.87
C THR A 102 -19.87 -9.73 -23.88
N ARG A 103 -19.15 -10.25 -24.88
CA ARG A 103 -19.74 -11.18 -25.86
C ARG A 103 -20.33 -12.41 -25.16
N SER A 104 -19.63 -12.92 -24.16
CA SER A 104 -20.05 -14.09 -23.39
C SER A 104 -21.28 -13.84 -22.52
N ASP A 105 -21.56 -12.58 -22.17
CA ASP A 105 -22.78 -12.22 -21.42
C ASP A 105 -24.03 -12.17 -22.34
N LEU A 106 -23.83 -11.93 -23.64
CA LEU A 106 -24.90 -11.82 -24.64
C LEU A 106 -25.25 -13.19 -25.23
N ASP A 107 -24.25 -14.04 -25.44
CA ASP A 107 -24.37 -15.39 -26.00
C ASP A 107 -23.67 -16.41 -25.07
N PRO A 108 -24.29 -16.79 -23.94
CA PRO A 108 -23.68 -17.67 -22.92
C PRO A 108 -23.51 -19.14 -23.34
#